data_AF-A0A6N4TH02-F1
#
_entry.id   AF-A0A6N4TH02-F1
#
_cell.length_a   1.000
_cell.length_b   1.000
_cell.length_c   1.000
_cell.angle_alpha   90.00
_cell.angle_beta   90.00
_cell.angle_gamma   90.00
#
_symmetry.space_group_name_H-M   'P 1'
#
loop_
_entity.id
_entity.type
_entity.pdbx_description
1 polymer ?
#
loop_
_entity_poly.entity_id
_entity_poly.type
_entity_poly.pdbx_seq_one_letter_code
_entity_poly.pdbx_strand_id
1 'polypeptide(L)'
;MEGSAQVTQDNGEITTAKVILKDNKIQEVSIDETVADVDKTKKQLQNSYGMKQASSIGKEWYEQVLFFEDYVKTHGIENIKTDEKGKSVNEDLKTGCTIRVDTFIEAIKQAEMDAKNKK
;
A
#
# COMPACT_ATOMS: atom_id res chain seq x y z
N MET A 1 -14.67 3.56 12.31
CA MET A 1 -15.29 2.73 11.26
C MET A 1 -14.18 2.00 10.55
N GLU A 2 -14.34 0.72 10.33
CA GLU A 2 -13.33 -0.13 9.71
C GLU A 2 -13.78 -0.53 8.32
N GLY A 3 -12.83 -0.58 7.39
CA GLY A 3 -13.11 -1.07 6.04
C GLY A 3 -11.93 -1.79 5.44
N SER A 4 -12.22 -2.58 4.43
CA SER A 4 -11.24 -3.39 3.73
C SER A 4 -11.59 -3.53 2.26
N ALA A 5 -10.59 -3.60 1.41
CA ALA A 5 -10.77 -3.87 -0.01
C ALA A 5 -9.63 -4.72 -0.57
N GLN A 6 -9.91 -5.37 -1.70
CA GLN A 6 -8.96 -6.14 -2.47
C GLN A 6 -8.99 -5.69 -3.92
N VAL A 7 -7.81 -5.44 -4.48
CA VAL A 7 -7.62 -5.05 -5.89
C VAL A 7 -6.69 -6.07 -6.54
N THR A 8 -7.16 -6.73 -7.59
CA THR A 8 -6.36 -7.65 -8.39
C THR A 8 -5.48 -6.86 -9.36
N GLN A 9 -4.19 -7.14 -9.34
CA GLN A 9 -3.19 -6.55 -10.22
C GLN A 9 -3.15 -7.29 -11.56
N ASP A 10 -2.54 -6.68 -12.58
CA ASP A 10 -2.40 -7.26 -13.93
C ASP A 10 -1.67 -8.62 -13.94
N ASN A 11 -0.78 -8.84 -12.97
CA ASN A 11 -0.04 -10.11 -12.81
C ASN A 11 -0.81 -11.17 -12.00
N GLY A 12 -2.06 -10.88 -11.61
CA GLY A 12 -2.90 -11.77 -10.80
C GLY A 12 -2.63 -11.71 -9.28
N GLU A 13 -1.60 -10.99 -8.83
CA GLU A 13 -1.41 -10.73 -7.39
C GLU A 13 -2.53 -9.84 -6.86
N ILE A 14 -2.85 -9.98 -5.57
CA ILE A 14 -3.94 -9.26 -4.92
C ILE A 14 -3.35 -8.26 -3.94
N THR A 15 -3.64 -6.97 -4.15
CA THR A 15 -3.42 -5.93 -3.16
C THR A 15 -4.58 -5.93 -2.17
N THR A 16 -4.29 -6.08 -0.88
CA THR A 16 -5.28 -5.93 0.19
C THR A 16 -5.01 -4.64 0.96
N ALA A 17 -6.04 -3.81 1.13
CA ALA A 17 -6.00 -2.66 2.02
C ALA A 17 -7.00 -2.82 3.17
N LYS A 18 -6.59 -2.42 4.37
CA LYS A 18 -7.44 -2.30 5.55
C LYS A 18 -7.26 -0.90 6.13
N VAL A 19 -8.36 -0.23 6.45
CA VAL A 19 -8.35 1.13 7.01
C VAL A 19 -9.20 1.21 8.27
N ILE A 20 -8.76 2.02 9.22
CA ILE A 20 -9.57 2.48 10.35
C ILE A 20 -9.75 3.99 10.19
N LEU A 21 -11.00 4.43 10.03
CA LEU A 21 -11.33 5.86 9.99
C LEU A 21 -11.87 6.34 11.34
N LYS A 22 -11.37 7.51 11.76
CA LYS A 22 -11.88 8.31 12.88
C LYS A 22 -12.17 9.71 12.35
N ASP A 23 -13.36 10.23 12.64
CA ASP A 23 -13.81 11.54 12.14
C ASP A 23 -13.66 11.69 10.61
N ASN A 24 -13.96 10.61 9.88
CA ASN A 24 -13.80 10.46 8.42
C ASN A 24 -12.35 10.65 7.90
N LYS A 25 -11.34 10.53 8.75
CA LYS A 25 -9.92 10.53 8.38
C LYS A 25 -9.28 9.18 8.66
N ILE A 26 -8.34 8.77 7.80
CA ILE A 26 -7.52 7.56 8.01
C ILE A 26 -6.68 7.75 9.27
N GLN A 27 -6.88 6.87 10.26
CA GLN A 27 -6.03 6.77 11.45
C GLN A 27 -5.06 5.60 11.34
N GLU A 28 -5.54 4.49 10.80
CA GLU A 28 -4.70 3.33 10.53
C GLU A 28 -4.94 2.88 9.10
N VAL A 29 -3.87 2.42 8.47
CA VAL A 29 -3.87 1.79 7.16
C VAL A 29 -2.88 0.64 7.20
N SER A 30 -3.27 -0.49 6.61
CA SER A 30 -2.42 -1.65 6.39
C SER A 30 -2.65 -2.17 4.97
N ILE A 31 -1.55 -2.35 4.26
CA ILE A 31 -1.44 -2.81 2.89
C ILE A 31 -0.63 -4.09 2.89
N ASP A 32 -1.04 -5.06 2.09
CA ASP A 32 -0.26 -6.26 1.82
C ASP A 32 -0.55 -6.75 0.41
N GLU A 33 0.36 -7.53 -0.15
CA GLU A 33 0.20 -8.13 -1.48
C GLU A 33 0.44 -9.64 -1.41
N THR A 34 -0.34 -10.41 -2.17
CA THR A 34 -0.03 -11.83 -2.38
C THR A 34 1.20 -11.98 -3.27
N VAL A 35 1.77 -13.19 -3.26
CA VAL A 35 2.81 -13.61 -4.20
C VAL A 35 2.26 -14.81 -4.96
N ALA A 36 2.38 -14.79 -6.28
CA ALA A 36 1.92 -15.91 -7.11
C ALA A 36 2.56 -17.23 -6.66
N ASP A 37 1.74 -18.29 -6.56
CA ASP A 37 2.16 -19.64 -6.17
C ASP A 37 2.82 -19.77 -4.78
N VAL A 38 2.62 -18.77 -3.90
CA VAL A 38 3.15 -18.78 -2.52
C VAL A 38 2.01 -18.56 -1.51
N ASP A 39 1.89 -19.46 -0.53
CA ASP A 39 0.89 -19.39 0.56
C ASP A 39 1.27 -18.37 1.66
N LYS A 40 1.91 -17.26 1.26
CA LYS A 40 2.31 -16.14 2.14
C LYS A 40 2.26 -14.85 1.36
N THR A 41 1.86 -13.78 2.03
CA THR A 41 1.93 -12.42 1.49
C THR A 41 3.35 -11.85 1.56
N LYS A 42 3.60 -10.75 0.84
CA LYS A 42 4.90 -10.05 0.84
C LYS A 42 5.27 -9.56 2.23
N LYS A 43 4.34 -9.03 3.05
CA LYS A 43 4.67 -8.69 4.45
C LYS A 43 4.94 -9.90 5.33
N GLN A 44 4.29 -11.04 5.10
CA GLN A 44 4.55 -12.27 5.85
C GLN A 44 5.93 -12.86 5.52
N LEU A 45 6.39 -12.71 4.27
CA LEU A 45 7.72 -13.14 3.85
C LEU A 45 8.83 -12.24 4.41
N GLN A 46 8.55 -10.95 4.62
CA GLN A 46 9.53 -9.96 5.09
C GLN A 46 10.82 -10.03 4.25
N ASN A 47 11.98 -10.21 4.88
CA ASN A 47 13.28 -10.37 4.20
C ASN A 47 13.33 -11.58 3.25
N SER A 48 12.50 -12.60 3.46
CA SER A 48 12.44 -13.77 2.58
C SER A 48 11.83 -13.45 1.21
N TYR A 49 11.17 -12.29 1.04
CA TYR A 49 10.70 -11.84 -0.27
C TYR A 49 11.86 -11.43 -1.19
N GLY A 50 12.95 -10.88 -0.62
CA GLY A 50 14.21 -10.68 -1.31
C GLY A 50 14.28 -9.48 -2.24
N MET A 51 13.48 -8.43 -2.02
CA MET A 51 13.46 -7.24 -2.87
C MET A 51 14.62 -6.28 -2.57
N LYS A 52 15.31 -6.41 -1.42
CA LYS A 52 16.34 -5.45 -0.98
C LYS A 52 17.43 -5.21 -2.02
N GLN A 53 17.83 -6.25 -2.74
CA GLN A 53 18.89 -6.18 -3.76
C GLN A 53 18.45 -5.43 -5.03
N ALA A 54 17.16 -5.50 -5.38
CA ALA A 54 16.59 -4.81 -6.54
C ALA A 54 16.12 -3.38 -6.20
N SER A 55 16.01 -3.05 -4.92
CA SER A 55 15.56 -1.75 -4.44
C SER A 55 16.65 -0.70 -4.58
N SER A 56 16.35 0.39 -5.30
CA SER A 56 17.29 1.51 -5.48
C SER A 56 17.60 2.26 -4.18
N ILE A 57 16.78 2.08 -3.15
CA ILE A 57 16.97 2.65 -1.81
C ILE A 57 17.44 1.62 -0.78
N GLY A 58 17.79 0.41 -1.22
CA GLY A 58 18.33 -0.65 -0.35
C GLY A 58 17.37 -1.12 0.74
N LYS A 59 16.06 -0.95 0.56
CA LYS A 59 15.00 -1.38 1.48
C LYS A 59 14.23 -2.57 0.93
N GLU A 60 13.83 -3.48 1.81
CA GLU A 60 12.87 -4.52 1.48
C GLU A 60 11.49 -3.97 1.15
N TRP A 61 10.68 -4.78 0.46
CA TRP A 61 9.31 -4.38 0.08
C TRP A 61 8.47 -3.99 1.30
N TYR A 62 8.52 -4.79 2.38
CA TYR A 62 7.72 -4.53 3.58
C TYR A 62 8.15 -3.22 4.28
N GLU A 63 9.43 -2.86 4.25
CA GLU A 63 9.94 -1.61 4.80
C GLU A 63 9.42 -0.39 4.02
N GLN A 64 9.34 -0.53 2.69
CA GLN A 64 8.80 0.51 1.80
C GLN A 64 7.30 0.69 2.00
N VAL A 65 6.55 -0.39 2.18
CA VAL A 65 5.10 -0.34 2.45
C VAL A 65 4.81 0.25 3.82
N LEU A 66 5.57 -0.11 4.86
CA LEU A 66 5.43 0.50 6.19
C LEU A 66 5.66 2.01 6.14
N PHE A 67 6.65 2.47 5.35
CA PHE A 67 6.89 3.89 5.13
C PHE A 67 5.71 4.57 4.41
N PHE A 68 5.18 3.94 3.36
CA PHE A 68 4.01 4.43 2.64
C PHE A 68 2.78 4.53 3.56
N GLU A 69 2.54 3.54 4.41
CA GLU A 69 1.44 3.55 5.38
C GLU A 69 1.55 4.70 6.38
N ASP A 70 2.74 4.94 6.92
CA ASP A 70 2.99 6.05 7.83
C ASP A 70 2.77 7.41 7.15
N TYR A 71 3.24 7.53 5.90
CA TYR A 71 2.97 8.70 5.08
C TYR A 71 1.45 8.92 4.90
N VAL A 72 0.69 7.88 4.57
CA VAL A 72 -0.77 7.97 4.36
C VAL A 72 -1.51 8.34 5.64
N LYS A 73 -1.09 7.83 6.82
CA LYS A 73 -1.69 8.24 8.11
C LYS A 73 -1.55 9.74 8.35
N THR A 74 -0.43 10.32 7.91
CA THR A 74 -0.11 11.74 8.15
C THR A 74 -0.71 12.66 7.08
N HIS A 75 -0.63 12.26 5.81
CA HIS A 75 -0.91 13.13 4.65
C HIS A 75 -2.18 12.72 3.87
N GLY A 76 -2.73 11.54 4.15
CA GLY A 76 -3.77 10.92 3.33
C GLY A 76 -3.25 10.51 1.95
N ILE A 77 -4.18 10.18 1.05
CA ILE A 77 -3.87 9.72 -0.31
C ILE A 77 -4.15 10.75 -1.41
N GLU A 78 -4.90 11.82 -1.10
CA GLU A 78 -5.44 12.76 -2.08
C GLU A 78 -4.37 13.48 -2.91
N ASN A 79 -3.21 13.74 -2.30
CA ASN A 79 -2.12 14.47 -2.94
C ASN A 79 -0.99 13.56 -3.46
N ILE A 80 -1.19 12.24 -3.44
CA ILE A 80 -0.21 11.30 -3.98
C ILE A 80 -0.37 11.26 -5.49
N LYS A 81 0.67 11.67 -6.21
CA LYS A 81 0.74 11.60 -7.68
C LYS A 81 1.62 10.42 -8.09
N THR A 82 1.26 9.77 -9.18
CA THR A 82 2.05 8.67 -9.76
C THR A 82 2.54 8.99 -11.16
N ASP A 83 3.64 8.37 -11.57
CA ASP A 83 4.08 8.33 -12.96
C ASP A 83 3.30 7.26 -13.76
N GLU A 84 3.63 7.11 -15.05
CA GLU A 84 3.03 6.10 -15.95
C GLU A 84 3.31 4.65 -15.51
N LYS A 85 4.27 4.44 -14.61
CA LYS A 85 4.60 3.12 -14.05
C LYS A 85 3.91 2.88 -12.70
N GLY A 86 3.04 3.81 -12.28
CA GLY A 86 2.32 3.76 -11.01
C GLY A 86 3.20 4.04 -9.78
N LYS A 87 4.43 4.54 -9.95
CA LYS A 87 5.32 4.90 -8.84
C LYS A 87 5.05 6.33 -8.40
N SER A 88 5.18 6.63 -7.11
CA SER A 88 4.97 8.00 -6.64
C SER A 88 5.99 8.97 -7.23
N VAL A 89 5.52 10.15 -7.65
CA VAL A 89 6.39 11.28 -8.04
C VAL A 89 6.65 12.25 -6.89
N ASN A 90 6.03 12.04 -5.72
CA ASN A 90 6.21 12.89 -4.55
C ASN A 90 7.60 12.63 -3.92
N GLU A 91 8.38 13.69 -3.72
CA GLU A 91 9.78 13.57 -3.29
C GLU A 91 9.94 12.98 -1.88
N ASP A 92 9.05 13.34 -0.96
CA ASP A 92 8.98 12.77 0.39
C ASP A 92 8.70 11.27 0.37
N LEU A 93 7.75 10.81 -0.44
CA LEU A 93 7.45 9.39 -0.62
C LEU A 93 8.64 8.63 -1.23
N LYS A 94 9.30 9.19 -2.25
CA LYS A 94 10.45 8.54 -2.91
C LYS A 94 11.61 8.25 -1.97
N THR A 95 11.77 9.01 -0.89
CA THR A 95 12.83 8.75 0.10
C THR A 95 12.69 7.40 0.80
N GLY A 96 11.47 6.88 0.88
CA GLY A 96 11.18 5.65 1.61
C GLY A 96 10.39 4.59 0.85
N CYS A 97 9.79 4.93 -0.29
CA CYS A 97 8.97 4.03 -1.10
C CYS A 97 9.21 4.30 -2.60
N THR A 98 9.82 3.33 -3.28
CA THR A 98 10.15 3.37 -4.72
C THR A 98 9.42 2.30 -5.54
N ILE A 99 8.58 1.51 -4.87
CA ILE A 99 7.68 0.54 -5.47
C ILE A 99 6.47 1.23 -6.10
N ARG A 100 5.71 0.46 -6.89
CA ARG A 100 4.44 0.89 -7.44
C ARG A 100 3.42 1.06 -6.30
N VAL A 101 2.61 2.12 -6.34
CA VAL A 101 1.64 2.47 -5.28
C VAL A 101 0.25 2.79 -5.80
N ASP A 102 0.02 2.74 -7.11
CA ASP A 102 -1.29 2.98 -7.74
C ASP A 102 -2.38 2.05 -7.22
N THR A 103 -2.10 0.75 -7.15
CA THR A 103 -3.01 -0.28 -6.62
C THR A 103 -3.21 -0.11 -5.11
N PHE A 104 -2.22 0.43 -4.38
CA PHE A 104 -2.37 0.75 -2.96
C PHE A 104 -3.37 1.89 -2.78
N ILE A 105 -3.21 2.97 -3.56
CA ILE A 105 -4.11 4.13 -3.52
C ILE A 105 -5.54 3.69 -3.88
N GLU A 106 -5.70 2.88 -4.92
CA GLU A 106 -7.00 2.33 -5.30
C GLU A 106 -7.63 1.48 -4.18
N ALA A 107 -6.88 0.52 -3.63
CA ALA A 107 -7.37 -0.33 -2.57
C ALA A 107 -7.75 0.47 -1.31
N ILE A 108 -6.98 1.50 -0.95
CA ILE A 108 -7.31 2.40 0.17
C ILE A 108 -8.62 3.13 -0.10
N LYS A 109 -8.81 3.73 -1.29
CA LYS A 109 -10.07 4.41 -1.66
C LYS A 109 -11.27 3.48 -1.52
N GLN A 110 -11.15 2.25 -2.01
CA GLN A 110 -12.21 1.25 -1.90
C GLN A 110 -12.47 0.86 -0.44
N ALA A 111 -11.42 0.67 0.36
CA ALA A 111 -11.56 0.36 1.78
C ALA A 111 -12.20 1.53 2.58
N GLU A 112 -11.92 2.79 2.22
CA GLU A 112 -12.59 3.94 2.80
C GLU A 112 -14.09 3.99 2.46
N MET A 113 -14.45 3.67 1.21
CA MET A 113 -15.85 3.56 0.79
C MET A 113 -16.57 2.44 1.54
N ASP A 114 -15.95 1.26 1.64
CA ASP A 114 -16.46 0.13 2.43
C ASP A 114 -16.70 0.51 3.89
N ALA A 115 -15.73 1.20 4.52
CA ALA A 115 -15.85 1.68 5.90
C ALA A 115 -17.02 2.67 6.10
N LYS A 116 -17.29 3.51 5.09
CA LYS A 116 -18.38 4.50 5.11
C LYS A 116 -19.74 3.89 4.80
N ASN A 117 -19.79 2.84 3.98
CA ASN A 117 -21.03 2.14 3.60
C ASN A 117 -21.55 1.18 4.67
N LYS A 118 -20.68 0.72 5.57
CA LYS A 118 -21.04 -0.09 6.75
C LYS A 118 -21.67 0.73 7.89
N LYS A 119 -21.89 2.04 7.70
CA LYS A 119 -22.54 2.93 8.66
C LYS A 119 -24.05 2.78 8.67
#